data_AF-A0A8J2SMH7-F1
#
_entry.id   AF-A0A8J2SMH7-F1
#
_cell.length_a   1.000
_cell.length_b   1.000
_cell.length_c   1.000
_cell.angle_alpha   90.00
_cell.angle_beta   90.00
_cell.angle_gamma   90.00
#
_symmetry.space_group_name_H-M   'P 1'
#
loop_
_entity.id
_entity.type
_entity.pdbx_description
1 polymer ?
#
loop_
_entity_poly.entity_id
_entity_poly.type
_entity_poly.pdbx_seq_one_letter_code
_entity_poly.pdbx_strand_id
1 'polypeptide(L)'
;MVDAVKLLRQARRRSSAAATPSPVTPSMRPIESPTLWLRPFPLDGGDELRIWEDPRGTLAGGNGATCWDSALAFAEAVCSRGDDSLAATTDWRGLRVLELGSGCGLVALALACRGAHVVATERAIALPLLAKNVEANAAIVKKSGGTIESAALDWTAPDPRVLGRGYDAIVGADLCFAANAEGAAALARVVGDVLGRGTPFGILAQEIRERDETPATFLADLRRGGMRTHERAVNGASDVLYYELLPRPSLPHEALPAVLPFLPAEALAACSAVAKEWVAPDALWKDRVTREFGCVVASGPWRRRYLDLRESQLLEEAGTYAGLC
;
A
#
# COMPACT_ATOMS: atom_id res chain seq x y z
N MET A 1 14.93 7.37 17.38
CA MET A 1 14.20 6.45 16.46
C MET A 1 15.04 5.21 16.11
N VAL A 2 16.35 5.33 15.88
CA VAL A 2 17.29 4.20 15.62
C VAL A 2 17.35 3.17 16.77
N ASP A 3 17.22 3.60 18.02
CA ASP A 3 17.35 2.70 19.17
C ASP A 3 16.11 1.83 19.46
N ALA A 4 14.92 2.29 19.06
CA ALA A 4 13.69 1.48 19.18
C ALA A 4 13.72 0.29 18.22
N VAL A 5 14.26 0.49 17.01
CA VAL A 5 14.44 -0.57 16.00
C VAL A 5 15.48 -1.61 16.46
N LYS A 6 16.56 -1.18 17.12
CA LYS A 6 17.56 -2.11 17.71
C LYS A 6 16.97 -2.98 18.82
N LEU A 7 16.10 -2.41 19.66
CA LEU A 7 15.43 -3.14 20.74
C LEU A 7 14.42 -4.17 20.20
N LEU A 8 13.67 -3.83 19.15
CA LEU A 8 12.77 -4.77 18.46
C LEU A 8 13.54 -5.91 17.77
N ARG A 9 14.71 -5.62 17.17
CA ARG A 9 15.61 -6.64 16.60
C ARG A 9 16.14 -7.61 17.65
N GLN A 10 16.51 -7.13 18.84
CA GLN A 10 16.99 -8.00 19.93
C GLN A 10 15.87 -8.85 20.55
N ALA A 11 14.66 -8.30 20.65
CA ALA A 11 13.50 -9.05 21.15
C ALA A 11 13.11 -10.20 20.19
N ARG A 12 13.04 -9.93 18.88
CA ARG A 12 12.71 -10.96 17.87
C ARG A 12 13.76 -12.08 17.77
N ARG A 13 15.05 -11.76 17.91
CA ARG A 13 16.14 -12.77 17.89
C ARG A 13 16.10 -13.73 19.09
N ARG A 14 15.58 -13.30 20.24
CA ARG A 14 15.47 -14.17 21.44
C ARG A 14 14.30 -15.16 21.34
N SER A 15 13.27 -14.85 20.56
CA SER A 15 12.10 -15.71 20.39
C SER A 15 12.22 -16.76 19.29
N SER A 16 13.21 -16.68 18.38
CA SER A 16 13.35 -17.62 17.24
C SER A 16 14.39 -18.73 17.46
N ALA A 17 14.85 -18.97 18.69
CA ALA A 17 15.84 -20.01 18.99
C ALA A 17 15.21 -21.42 19.02
N ALA A 18 14.50 -21.80 17.96
CA ALA A 18 14.13 -23.19 17.62
C ALA A 18 13.46 -23.23 16.24
N ALA A 19 14.23 -23.04 15.17
CA ALA A 19 13.80 -23.41 13.82
C ALA A 19 14.92 -24.19 13.14
N THR A 20 14.72 -25.49 12.99
CA THR A 20 15.55 -26.38 12.17
C THR A 20 15.51 -25.94 10.71
N PRO A 21 16.64 -25.98 9.98
CA PRO A 21 16.67 -25.58 8.58
C PRO A 21 15.87 -26.57 7.72
N SER A 22 14.86 -26.08 7.00
CA SER A 22 14.23 -26.84 5.91
C SER A 22 15.12 -26.78 4.68
N PRO A 23 15.49 -27.92 4.06
CA PRO A 23 16.27 -27.92 2.84
C PRO A 23 15.34 -28.11 1.64
N VAL A 24 14.92 -27.04 0.97
CA VAL A 24 14.47 -27.11 -0.43
C VAL A 24 14.92 -25.85 -1.16
N THR A 25 16.13 -25.87 -1.70
CA THR A 25 16.55 -24.93 -2.72
C THR A 25 15.83 -25.33 -4.02
N PRO A 26 15.02 -24.46 -4.65
CA PRO A 26 14.49 -24.75 -5.97
C PRO A 26 15.68 -24.81 -6.94
N SER A 27 15.85 -25.95 -7.61
CA SER A 27 16.87 -26.13 -8.65
C SER A 27 16.60 -25.15 -9.78
N MET A 28 17.49 -24.16 -9.95
CA MET A 28 17.56 -23.31 -11.13
C MET A 28 17.84 -24.20 -12.35
N ARG A 29 16.91 -24.27 -13.31
CA ARG A 29 17.15 -24.92 -14.60
C ARG A 29 17.31 -23.87 -15.69
N PRO A 30 18.44 -23.84 -16.42
CA PRO A 30 18.56 -23.03 -17.62
C PRO A 30 17.64 -23.61 -18.69
N ILE A 31 16.70 -22.82 -19.22
CA ILE A 31 15.95 -23.18 -20.43
C ILE A 31 15.97 -21.99 -21.40
N GLU A 32 16.62 -22.22 -22.54
CA GLU A 32 16.49 -21.57 -23.87
C GLU A 32 16.54 -20.03 -24.00
N SER A 33 17.19 -19.34 -23.08
CA SER A 33 17.87 -18.07 -23.41
C SER A 33 19.12 -17.96 -22.53
N PRO A 34 20.34 -17.90 -23.10
CA PRO A 34 21.58 -18.02 -22.33
C PRO A 34 21.85 -16.88 -21.33
N THR A 35 20.92 -15.93 -21.18
CA THR A 35 21.07 -14.72 -20.37
C THR A 35 20.00 -14.52 -19.30
N LEU A 36 18.82 -15.14 -19.43
CA LEU A 36 17.71 -14.96 -18.48
C LEU A 36 17.66 -16.08 -17.44
N TRP A 37 17.32 -15.74 -16.21
CA TRP A 37 17.19 -16.68 -15.10
C TRP A 37 15.73 -16.89 -14.78
N LEU A 38 15.28 -18.15 -14.77
CA LEU A 38 13.91 -18.48 -14.37
C LEU A 38 13.87 -18.67 -12.85
N ARG A 39 13.04 -17.85 -12.19
CA ARG A 39 12.61 -18.01 -10.81
C ARG A 39 11.19 -18.56 -10.79
N PRO A 40 11.01 -19.82 -10.40
CA PRO A 40 9.69 -20.35 -10.10
C PRO A 40 9.17 -19.76 -8.78
N PHE A 41 7.89 -19.44 -8.72
CA PHE A 41 7.21 -18.98 -7.49
C PHE A 41 5.92 -19.80 -7.28
N PRO A 42 5.86 -20.65 -6.25
CA PRO A 42 4.71 -21.52 -6.02
C PRO A 42 3.49 -20.71 -5.56
N LEU A 43 2.31 -21.07 -6.08
CA LEU A 43 1.03 -20.54 -5.64
C LEU A 43 0.27 -21.58 -4.80
N ASP A 44 -0.67 -21.10 -3.99
CA ASP A 44 -1.66 -21.94 -3.36
C ASP A 44 -2.44 -22.76 -4.40
N GLY A 45 -2.61 -24.07 -4.17
CA GLY A 45 -3.32 -24.96 -5.09
C GLY A 45 -2.44 -25.65 -6.14
N GLY A 46 -1.11 -25.49 -6.06
CA GLY A 46 -0.14 -26.29 -6.82
C GLY A 46 0.22 -25.73 -8.20
N ASP A 47 -0.34 -24.59 -8.60
CA ASP A 47 0.15 -23.83 -9.74
C ASP A 47 1.46 -23.10 -9.38
N GLU A 48 2.24 -22.69 -10.38
CA GLU A 48 3.53 -22.03 -10.19
C GLU A 48 3.71 -20.91 -11.21
N LEU A 49 4.04 -19.70 -10.72
CA LEU A 49 4.42 -18.58 -11.56
C LEU A 49 5.85 -18.77 -12.09
N ARG A 50 6.04 -18.45 -13.36
CA ARG A 50 7.33 -18.47 -14.06
C ARG A 50 7.83 -17.04 -14.22
N ILE A 51 8.74 -16.61 -13.37
CA ILE A 51 9.29 -15.25 -13.40
C ILE A 51 10.68 -15.27 -14.00
N TRP A 52 10.86 -14.65 -15.15
CA TRP A 52 12.18 -14.43 -15.74
C TRP A 52 12.82 -13.19 -15.13
N GLU A 53 14.09 -13.32 -14.77
CA GLU A 53 14.99 -12.25 -14.31
C GLU A 53 16.12 -12.08 -15.33
N ASP A 54 16.65 -10.87 -15.43
CA ASP A 54 17.71 -10.50 -16.36
C ASP A 54 18.84 -9.75 -15.65
N PRO A 55 19.59 -10.42 -14.75
CA PRO A 55 20.65 -9.77 -13.98
C PRO A 55 21.81 -9.25 -14.85
N ARG A 56 21.85 -9.65 -16.14
CA ARG A 56 22.88 -9.21 -17.10
C ARG A 56 22.41 -8.05 -18.00
N GLY A 57 21.14 -7.69 -17.92
CA GLY A 57 20.55 -6.59 -18.67
C GLY A 57 20.49 -6.78 -20.19
N THR A 58 20.17 -7.99 -20.65
CA THR A 58 20.11 -8.34 -22.09
C THR A 58 18.78 -7.93 -22.75
N LEU A 59 17.68 -8.08 -22.04
CA LEU A 59 16.29 -7.82 -22.44
C LEU A 59 15.71 -6.60 -21.72
N ALA A 60 16.07 -6.39 -20.45
CA ALA A 60 15.68 -5.26 -19.62
C ALA A 60 16.91 -4.59 -19.02
N GLY A 61 16.77 -3.40 -18.46
CA GLY A 61 17.87 -2.70 -17.79
C GLY A 61 17.46 -2.08 -16.46
N GLY A 62 18.46 -1.73 -15.66
CA GLY A 62 18.25 -1.14 -14.34
C GLY A 62 17.71 -2.12 -13.30
N ASN A 63 17.22 -1.58 -12.19
CA ASN A 63 16.86 -2.37 -11.02
C ASN A 63 15.52 -3.14 -11.17
N GLY A 64 14.80 -2.93 -12.28
CA GLY A 64 13.57 -3.66 -12.61
C GLY A 64 13.80 -5.05 -13.22
N ALA A 65 15.06 -5.48 -13.37
CA ALA A 65 15.40 -6.74 -14.03
C ALA A 65 15.45 -7.96 -13.10
N THR A 66 15.33 -7.79 -11.78
CA THR A 66 15.39 -8.88 -10.79
C THR A 66 14.26 -8.76 -9.76
N CYS A 67 13.90 -9.88 -9.14
CA CYS A 67 12.98 -9.92 -8.01
C CYS A 67 13.72 -9.55 -6.72
N TRP A 68 13.22 -8.53 -6.03
CA TRP A 68 13.74 -8.09 -4.74
C TRP A 68 13.04 -8.80 -3.57
N ASP A 69 13.68 -8.83 -2.41
CA ASP A 69 13.17 -9.55 -1.23
C ASP A 69 11.79 -9.03 -0.78
N SER A 70 11.52 -7.72 -0.89
CA SER A 70 10.19 -7.18 -0.59
C SER A 70 9.12 -7.69 -1.55
N ALA A 71 9.46 -7.93 -2.82
CA ALA A 71 8.52 -8.46 -3.80
C ALA A 71 8.20 -9.94 -3.51
N LEU A 72 9.20 -10.73 -3.10
CA LEU A 72 9.00 -12.11 -2.66
C LEU A 72 8.11 -12.17 -1.43
N ALA A 73 8.42 -11.36 -0.41
CA ALA A 73 7.64 -11.29 0.82
C ALA A 73 6.19 -10.84 0.54
N PHE A 74 5.99 -9.82 -0.29
CA PHE A 74 4.65 -9.33 -0.64
C PHE A 74 3.85 -10.41 -1.38
N ALA A 75 4.44 -11.04 -2.40
CA ALA A 75 3.78 -12.11 -3.14
C ALA A 75 3.38 -13.27 -2.23
N GLU A 76 4.25 -13.67 -1.29
CA GLU A 76 3.93 -14.67 -0.28
C GLU A 76 2.77 -14.22 0.63
N ALA A 77 2.79 -12.98 1.10
CA ALA A 77 1.74 -12.42 1.95
C ALA A 77 0.37 -12.33 1.25
N VAL A 78 0.36 -12.17 -0.08
CA VAL A 78 -0.86 -12.16 -0.92
C VAL A 78 -1.38 -13.58 -1.22
N CYS A 79 -0.48 -14.56 -1.31
CA CYS A 79 -0.83 -15.94 -1.64
C CYS A 79 -1.17 -16.78 -0.41
N SER A 80 -0.47 -16.58 0.72
CA SER A 80 -0.61 -17.38 1.93
C SER A 80 -1.94 -17.15 2.65
N ARG A 81 -2.58 -18.24 3.08
CA ARG A 81 -3.85 -18.24 3.84
C ARG A 81 -3.70 -18.12 5.37
N GLY A 82 -2.53 -17.75 5.88
CA GLY A 82 -2.37 -17.49 7.32
C GLY A 82 -3.26 -16.32 7.79
N ASP A 83 -3.80 -16.41 9.02
CA ASP A 83 -4.80 -15.48 9.58
C ASP A 83 -4.32 -14.01 9.65
N ASP A 84 -3.00 -13.75 9.57
CA ASP A 84 -2.37 -12.42 9.58
C ASP A 84 -1.65 -12.05 8.26
N SER A 85 -2.02 -12.69 7.14
CA SER A 85 -1.49 -12.36 5.82
C SER A 85 -2.24 -11.19 5.16
N LEU A 86 -1.68 -10.61 4.10
CA LEU A 86 -2.43 -9.66 3.27
C LEU A 86 -3.66 -10.31 2.62
N ALA A 87 -3.61 -11.62 2.37
CA ALA A 87 -4.76 -12.38 1.88
C ALA A 87 -5.90 -12.52 2.91
N ALA A 88 -5.58 -12.49 4.21
CA ALA A 88 -6.58 -12.54 5.29
C ALA A 88 -7.23 -11.17 5.56
N THR A 89 -6.49 -10.08 5.33
CA THR A 89 -6.95 -8.72 5.64
C THR A 89 -7.49 -7.95 4.43
N THR A 90 -7.30 -8.45 3.21
CA THR A 90 -7.77 -7.82 1.96
C THR A 90 -8.28 -8.87 0.98
N ASP A 91 -9.54 -8.75 0.53
CA ASP A 91 -10.04 -9.55 -0.59
C ASP A 91 -9.69 -8.87 -1.92
N TRP A 92 -8.68 -9.41 -2.60
CA TRP A 92 -8.18 -8.88 -3.87
C TRP A 92 -9.08 -9.19 -5.07
N ARG A 93 -10.08 -10.08 -4.93
CA ARG A 93 -10.93 -10.49 -6.05
C ARG A 93 -11.71 -9.31 -6.62
N GLY A 94 -11.57 -9.08 -7.92
CA GLY A 94 -12.27 -8.02 -8.65
C GLY A 94 -11.73 -6.60 -8.42
N LEU A 95 -10.75 -6.40 -7.53
CA LEU A 95 -10.16 -5.08 -7.30
C LEU A 95 -9.33 -4.65 -8.51
N ARG A 96 -9.46 -3.40 -8.93
CA ARG A 96 -8.58 -2.76 -9.91
C ARG A 96 -7.34 -2.23 -9.19
N VAL A 97 -6.19 -2.81 -9.46
CA VAL A 97 -4.95 -2.52 -8.74
C VAL A 97 -3.94 -1.86 -9.68
N LEU A 98 -3.37 -0.73 -9.26
CA LEU A 98 -2.17 -0.18 -9.88
C LEU A 98 -0.95 -0.66 -9.12
N GLU A 99 -0.05 -1.37 -9.77
CA GLU A 99 1.28 -1.62 -9.21
C GLU A 99 2.27 -0.61 -9.77
N LEU A 100 2.96 0.10 -8.88
CA LEU A 100 4.08 0.97 -9.21
C LEU A 100 5.38 0.19 -9.13
N GLY A 101 6.27 0.33 -10.13
CA GLY A 101 7.60 -0.27 -10.08
C GLY A 101 7.57 -1.79 -10.05
N SER A 102 6.76 -2.41 -10.93
CA SER A 102 6.54 -3.86 -10.98
C SER A 102 7.80 -4.70 -11.17
N GLY A 103 8.86 -4.14 -11.74
CA GLY A 103 10.08 -4.87 -12.10
C GLY A 103 9.75 -6.08 -12.98
N CYS A 104 10.08 -7.29 -12.49
CA CYS A 104 9.74 -8.54 -13.16
C CYS A 104 8.23 -8.91 -13.12
N GLY A 105 7.41 -8.19 -12.34
CA GLY A 105 5.96 -8.37 -12.27
C GLY A 105 5.48 -9.43 -11.28
N LEU A 106 6.32 -9.90 -10.37
CA LEU A 106 5.97 -10.97 -9.43
C LEU A 106 4.73 -10.62 -8.57
N VAL A 107 4.70 -9.43 -7.98
CA VAL A 107 3.61 -9.02 -7.08
C VAL A 107 2.32 -8.76 -7.87
N ALA A 108 2.36 -8.05 -9.01
CA ALA A 108 1.19 -7.95 -9.89
C ALA A 108 0.65 -9.31 -10.35
N LEU A 109 1.52 -10.26 -10.72
CA LEU A 109 1.11 -11.60 -11.12
C LEU A 109 0.47 -12.37 -9.97
N ALA A 110 1.01 -12.28 -8.76
CA ALA A 110 0.43 -12.88 -7.56
C ALA A 110 -0.97 -12.31 -7.28
N LEU A 111 -1.13 -10.98 -7.34
CA LEU A 111 -2.42 -10.30 -7.17
C LEU A 111 -3.44 -10.70 -8.25
N ALA A 112 -3.02 -10.76 -9.51
CA ALA A 112 -3.86 -11.21 -10.61
C ALA A 112 -4.28 -12.69 -10.44
N CYS A 113 -3.39 -13.55 -9.94
CA CYS A 113 -3.72 -14.92 -9.57
C CYS A 113 -4.63 -15.03 -8.33
N ARG A 114 -4.81 -13.95 -7.57
CA ARG A 114 -5.83 -13.82 -6.53
C ARG A 114 -7.14 -13.22 -7.02
N GLY A 115 -7.27 -12.97 -8.33
CA GLY A 115 -8.49 -12.50 -8.97
C GLY A 115 -8.56 -10.98 -9.15
N ALA A 116 -7.47 -10.24 -8.90
CA ALA A 116 -7.42 -8.80 -9.14
C ALA A 116 -7.29 -8.46 -10.63
N HIS A 117 -7.64 -7.23 -10.99
CA HIS A 117 -7.44 -6.62 -12.30
C HIS A 117 -6.28 -5.63 -12.22
N VAL A 118 -5.08 -6.07 -12.59
CA VAL A 118 -3.83 -5.36 -12.29
C VAL A 118 -3.29 -4.61 -13.51
N VAL A 119 -2.93 -3.34 -13.31
CA VAL A 119 -2.06 -2.59 -14.22
C VAL A 119 -0.66 -2.59 -13.60
N ALA A 120 0.22 -3.42 -14.14
CA ALA A 120 1.62 -3.52 -13.73
C ALA A 120 2.44 -2.45 -14.44
N THR A 121 3.02 -1.51 -13.71
CA THR A 121 3.77 -0.40 -14.31
C THR A 121 5.25 -0.47 -14.05
N GLU A 122 6.05 -0.18 -15.08
CA GLU A 122 7.48 0.04 -14.90
C GLU A 122 8.02 1.06 -15.90
N ARG A 123 9.26 1.49 -15.72
CA ARG A 123 10.01 2.25 -16.71
C ARG A 123 10.15 1.46 -18.01
N ALA A 124 10.17 2.18 -19.14
CA ALA A 124 10.28 1.59 -20.48
C ALA A 124 11.47 0.62 -20.63
N ILE A 125 12.57 0.86 -19.91
CA ILE A 125 13.77 0.02 -19.93
C ILE A 125 13.56 -1.39 -19.34
N ALA A 126 12.59 -1.58 -18.44
CA ALA A 126 12.28 -2.87 -17.84
C ALA A 126 11.03 -3.54 -18.45
N LEU A 127 10.25 -2.77 -19.22
CA LEU A 127 8.97 -3.20 -19.78
C LEU A 127 9.04 -4.47 -20.65
N PRO A 128 10.08 -4.73 -21.48
CA PRO A 128 10.16 -5.97 -22.25
C PRO A 128 10.19 -7.23 -21.39
N LEU A 129 10.89 -7.20 -20.25
CA LEU A 129 10.94 -8.32 -19.31
C LEU A 129 9.60 -8.50 -18.58
N LEU A 130 9.00 -7.38 -18.13
CA LEU A 130 7.68 -7.40 -17.50
C LEU A 130 6.63 -8.01 -18.44
N ALA A 131 6.58 -7.57 -19.70
CA ALA A 131 5.65 -8.09 -20.70
C ALA A 131 5.86 -9.59 -20.98
N LYS A 132 7.11 -10.04 -21.06
CA LYS A 132 7.46 -11.47 -21.18
C LYS A 132 6.92 -12.29 -20.01
N ASN A 133 7.05 -11.78 -18.78
CA ASN A 133 6.54 -12.46 -17.59
C ASN A 133 5.02 -12.47 -17.52
N VAL A 134 4.36 -11.38 -17.92
CA VAL A 134 2.90 -11.34 -18.07
C VAL A 134 2.42 -12.42 -19.05
N GLU A 135 3.03 -12.51 -20.23
CA GLU A 135 2.66 -13.48 -21.25
C GLU A 135 2.88 -14.92 -20.78
N ALA A 136 4.02 -15.21 -20.14
CA ALA A 136 4.37 -16.54 -19.65
C ALA A 136 3.38 -17.10 -18.61
N ASN A 137 2.63 -16.23 -17.93
CA ASN A 137 1.72 -16.59 -16.84
C ASN A 137 0.23 -16.33 -17.17
N ALA A 138 -0.10 -15.92 -18.40
CA ALA A 138 -1.44 -15.51 -18.80
C ALA A 138 -2.51 -16.60 -18.57
N ALA A 139 -2.16 -17.87 -18.76
CA ALA A 139 -3.08 -18.99 -18.54
C ALA A 139 -3.47 -19.16 -17.06
N ILE A 140 -2.52 -19.01 -16.14
CA ILE A 140 -2.74 -19.12 -14.69
C ILE A 140 -3.58 -17.94 -14.21
N VAL A 141 -3.24 -16.72 -14.64
CA VAL A 141 -4.03 -15.51 -14.32
C VAL A 141 -5.48 -15.68 -14.77
N LYS A 142 -5.70 -16.15 -16.01
CA LYS A 142 -7.04 -16.38 -16.56
C LYS A 142 -7.81 -17.44 -15.75
N LYS A 143 -7.16 -18.53 -15.33
CA LYS A 143 -7.75 -19.57 -14.48
C LYS A 143 -8.23 -19.01 -13.15
N SER A 144 -7.52 -18.04 -12.59
CA SER A 144 -7.85 -17.37 -11.33
C SER A 144 -8.93 -16.29 -11.44
N GLY A 145 -9.40 -15.97 -12.65
CA GLY A 145 -10.42 -14.93 -12.88
C GLY A 145 -9.93 -13.49 -12.78
N GLY A 146 -8.61 -13.28 -12.63
CA GLY A 146 -7.99 -11.96 -12.67
C GLY A 146 -7.57 -11.55 -14.08
N THR A 147 -7.04 -10.33 -14.19
CA THR A 147 -6.40 -9.83 -15.42
C THR A 147 -5.13 -9.08 -15.07
N ILE A 148 -4.18 -9.05 -16.00
CA ILE A 148 -2.97 -8.25 -15.86
C ILE A 148 -2.62 -7.62 -17.21
N GLU A 149 -2.23 -6.35 -17.18
CA GLU A 149 -1.61 -5.67 -18.32
C GLU A 149 -0.34 -4.96 -17.85
N SER A 150 0.62 -4.80 -18.76
CA SER A 150 1.84 -4.04 -18.49
C SER A 150 1.77 -2.67 -19.15
N ALA A 151 2.22 -1.62 -18.45
CA ALA A 151 2.25 -0.27 -18.99
C ALA A 151 3.54 0.47 -18.58
N ALA A 152 3.99 1.38 -19.43
CA ALA A 152 5.10 2.26 -19.09
C ALA A 152 4.63 3.35 -18.10
N LEU A 153 5.39 3.58 -17.03
CA LEU A 153 5.18 4.72 -16.14
C LEU A 153 6.53 5.25 -15.64
N ASP A 154 6.89 6.45 -16.07
CA ASP A 154 7.99 7.22 -15.48
C ASP A 154 7.41 8.10 -14.37
N TRP A 155 7.86 7.93 -13.13
CA TRP A 155 7.34 8.72 -12.01
C TRP A 155 7.62 10.22 -12.13
N THR A 156 8.65 10.61 -12.88
CA THR A 156 9.01 12.02 -13.10
C THR A 156 8.15 12.70 -14.17
N ALA A 157 7.54 11.90 -15.06
CA ALA A 157 6.65 12.35 -16.12
C ALA A 157 5.53 11.33 -16.35
N PRO A 158 4.64 11.13 -15.37
CA PRO A 158 3.65 10.05 -15.41
C PRO A 158 2.56 10.34 -16.45
N ASP A 159 2.16 9.32 -17.21
CA ASP A 159 1.05 9.43 -18.16
C ASP A 159 -0.28 9.56 -17.38
N PRO A 160 -1.01 10.69 -17.49
CA PRO A 160 -2.27 10.89 -16.79
C PRO A 160 -3.33 9.85 -17.14
N ARG A 161 -3.25 9.23 -18.32
CA ARG A 161 -4.18 8.18 -18.76
C ARG A 161 -3.98 6.88 -17.99
N VAL A 162 -2.77 6.61 -17.51
CA VAL A 162 -2.49 5.48 -16.63
C VAL A 162 -3.01 5.78 -15.23
N LEU A 163 -2.69 6.96 -14.68
CA LEU A 163 -3.12 7.33 -13.32
C LEU A 163 -4.64 7.49 -13.17
N GLY A 164 -5.33 7.89 -14.24
CA GLY A 164 -6.76 8.23 -14.24
C GLY A 164 -7.74 7.07 -14.48
N ARG A 165 -7.33 5.81 -14.36
CA ARG A 165 -8.18 4.64 -14.69
C ARG A 165 -9.20 4.28 -13.60
N GLY A 166 -9.11 4.93 -12.44
CA GLY A 166 -9.88 4.60 -11.26
C GLY A 166 -9.41 3.27 -10.67
N TYR A 167 -8.66 3.34 -9.58
CA TYR A 167 -8.12 2.18 -8.91
C TYR A 167 -8.80 1.99 -7.57
N ASP A 168 -8.91 0.73 -7.16
CA ASP A 168 -9.41 0.35 -5.85
C ASP A 168 -8.24 0.15 -4.87
N ALA A 169 -7.03 -0.07 -5.38
CA ALA A 169 -5.80 -0.08 -4.59
C ALA A 169 -4.57 0.34 -5.41
N ILE A 170 -3.57 0.89 -4.72
CA ILE A 170 -2.21 1.05 -5.25
C ILE A 170 -1.21 0.19 -4.47
N VAL A 171 -0.32 -0.50 -5.15
CA VAL A 171 0.69 -1.36 -4.51
C VAL A 171 2.09 -1.12 -5.05
N GLY A 172 3.10 -1.58 -4.31
CA GLY A 172 4.46 -1.65 -4.81
C GLY A 172 5.42 -2.24 -3.78
N ALA A 173 6.55 -2.75 -4.27
CA ALA A 173 7.55 -3.40 -3.45
C ALA A 173 8.96 -2.85 -3.76
N ASP A 174 9.74 -2.53 -2.73
CA ASP A 174 11.12 -2.04 -2.84
C ASP A 174 11.30 -0.80 -3.75
N LEU A 175 10.35 0.14 -3.66
CA LEU A 175 10.35 1.33 -4.51
C LEU A 175 11.38 2.40 -4.12
N CYS A 176 11.91 2.34 -2.91
CA CYS A 176 12.80 3.36 -2.36
C CYS A 176 14.16 2.76 -1.99
N PHE A 177 15.23 3.32 -2.55
CA PHE A 177 16.61 2.95 -2.26
C PHE A 177 17.57 4.12 -2.52
N ALA A 178 18.74 4.14 -1.89
CA ALA A 178 19.67 5.28 -1.91
C ALA A 178 19.96 5.86 -3.32
N ALA A 179 20.12 4.99 -4.33
CA ALA A 179 20.41 5.41 -5.71
C ALA A 179 19.20 6.00 -6.46
N ASN A 180 17.99 5.96 -5.92
CA ASN A 180 16.79 6.56 -6.52
C ASN A 180 16.12 7.65 -5.68
N ALA A 181 16.85 8.30 -4.76
CA ALA A 181 16.28 9.32 -3.88
C ALA A 181 15.49 10.43 -4.63
N GLU A 182 15.98 10.90 -5.78
CA GLU A 182 15.25 11.87 -6.62
C GLU A 182 13.94 11.29 -7.19
N GLY A 183 13.99 10.01 -7.61
CA GLY A 183 12.83 9.27 -8.09
C GLY A 183 11.78 9.05 -6.99
N ALA A 184 12.21 8.84 -5.74
CA ALA A 184 11.31 8.65 -4.60
C ALA A 184 10.44 9.90 -4.33
N ALA A 185 10.98 11.11 -4.50
CA ALA A 185 10.20 12.33 -4.38
C ALA A 185 9.13 12.46 -5.48
N ALA A 186 9.46 12.04 -6.72
CA ALA A 186 8.48 12.00 -7.82
C ALA A 186 7.41 10.93 -7.59
N LEU A 187 7.82 9.76 -7.10
CA LEU A 187 6.94 8.66 -6.70
C LEU A 187 5.90 9.11 -5.65
N ALA A 188 6.31 9.89 -4.64
CA ALA A 188 5.38 10.41 -3.63
C ALA A 188 4.25 11.25 -4.24
N ARG A 189 4.54 12.01 -5.31
CA ARG A 189 3.52 12.78 -6.06
C ARG A 189 2.59 11.85 -6.84
N VAL A 190 3.12 10.80 -7.47
CA VAL A 190 2.31 9.80 -8.18
C VAL A 190 1.34 9.11 -7.22
N VAL A 191 1.83 8.65 -6.07
CA VAL A 191 0.99 8.03 -5.03
C VAL A 191 -0.08 9.02 -4.55
N GLY A 192 0.31 10.28 -4.28
CA GLY A 192 -0.63 11.33 -3.89
C GLY A 192 -1.71 11.59 -4.93
N ASP A 193 -1.37 11.64 -6.22
CA ASP A 193 -2.33 11.85 -7.31
C ASP A 193 -3.31 10.67 -7.43
N VAL A 194 -2.82 9.43 -7.40
CA VAL A 194 -3.67 8.23 -7.49
C VAL A 194 -4.63 8.14 -6.31
N LEU A 195 -4.14 8.34 -5.08
CA LEU A 195 -4.98 8.38 -3.88
C LEU A 195 -5.97 9.56 -3.90
N GLY A 196 -5.53 10.74 -4.33
CA GLY A 196 -6.36 11.93 -4.46
C GLY A 196 -7.50 11.80 -5.48
N ARG A 197 -7.35 10.91 -6.47
CA ARG A 197 -8.40 10.57 -7.46
C ARG A 197 -9.47 9.61 -6.92
N GLY A 198 -9.45 9.30 -5.62
CA GLY A 198 -10.46 8.45 -4.98
C GLY A 198 -10.03 7.00 -4.80
N THR A 199 -8.75 6.67 -4.99
CA THR A 199 -8.22 5.35 -4.62
C THR A 199 -8.21 5.22 -3.10
N PRO A 200 -8.92 4.24 -2.52
CA PRO A 200 -9.22 4.24 -1.08
C PRO A 200 -8.02 3.85 -0.21
N PHE A 201 -7.08 3.05 -0.73
CA PHE A 201 -5.89 2.67 0.03
C PHE A 201 -4.73 2.27 -0.89
N GLY A 202 -3.54 2.16 -0.29
CA GLY A 202 -2.40 1.50 -0.90
C GLY A 202 -1.61 0.66 0.08
N ILE A 203 -0.81 -0.26 -0.43
CA ILE A 203 0.06 -1.13 0.36
C ILE A 203 1.45 -1.16 -0.26
N LEU A 204 2.46 -0.77 0.51
CA LEU A 204 3.86 -0.84 0.10
C LEU A 204 4.63 -1.85 0.96
N ALA A 205 5.50 -2.64 0.34
CA ALA A 205 6.48 -3.46 1.06
C ALA A 205 7.89 -2.90 0.84
N GLN A 206 8.68 -2.82 1.90
CA GLN A 206 10.01 -2.22 1.84
C GLN A 206 11.00 -2.93 2.77
N GLU A 207 12.10 -3.40 2.21
CA GLU A 207 13.23 -3.93 2.97
C GLU A 207 13.97 -2.77 3.64
N ILE A 208 14.25 -2.89 4.94
CA ILE A 208 14.96 -1.88 5.70
C ILE A 208 16.47 -2.12 5.63
N ARG A 209 17.14 -1.32 4.79
CA ARG A 209 18.58 -1.36 4.57
C ARG A 209 19.29 -0.39 5.51
N GLU A 210 20.41 -0.82 6.09
CA GLU A 210 21.18 0.05 6.98
C GLU A 210 21.71 1.26 6.20
N ARG A 211 21.59 2.45 6.80
CA ARG A 211 22.08 3.74 6.25
C ARG A 211 21.35 4.22 4.99
N ASP A 212 20.21 3.64 4.65
CA ASP A 212 19.33 4.15 3.60
C ASP A 212 18.15 4.93 4.21
N GLU A 213 18.19 6.24 4.08
CA GLU A 213 17.15 7.15 4.59
C GLU A 213 16.04 7.41 3.56
N THR A 214 16.17 6.87 2.35
CA THR A 214 15.23 7.10 1.24
C THR A 214 13.81 6.68 1.58
N PRO A 215 13.55 5.47 2.16
CA PRO A 215 12.19 5.09 2.54
C PRO A 215 11.57 6.02 3.59
N ALA A 216 12.36 6.45 4.58
CA ALA A 216 11.87 7.36 5.62
C ALA A 216 11.53 8.74 5.04
N THR A 217 12.36 9.25 4.13
CA THR A 217 12.12 10.52 3.42
C THR A 217 10.87 10.43 2.54
N PHE A 218 10.71 9.35 1.79
CA PHE A 218 9.53 9.09 0.99
C PHE A 218 8.24 9.08 1.83
N LEU A 219 8.23 8.37 2.96
CA LEU A 219 7.07 8.37 3.87
C LEU A 219 6.79 9.77 4.45
N ALA A 220 7.84 10.56 4.74
CA ALA A 220 7.69 11.95 5.18
C ALA A 220 7.11 12.84 4.07
N ASP A 221 7.50 12.63 2.82
CA ASP A 221 6.96 13.32 1.66
C ASP A 221 5.48 12.99 1.44
N LEU A 222 5.09 11.71 1.59
CA LEU A 222 3.69 11.31 1.55
C LEU A 222 2.85 12.03 2.62
N ARG A 223 3.36 12.06 3.87
CA ARG A 223 2.69 12.74 4.98
C ARG A 223 2.58 14.24 4.75
N ARG A 224 3.61 14.88 4.17
CA ARG A 224 3.59 16.29 3.79
C ARG A 224 2.56 16.57 2.69
N GLY A 225 2.32 15.59 1.80
CA GLY A 225 1.23 15.61 0.84
C GLY A 225 -0.17 15.42 1.44
N GLY A 226 -0.27 15.15 2.74
CA GLY A 226 -1.54 14.96 3.46
C GLY A 226 -2.03 13.52 3.53
N MET A 227 -1.28 12.55 2.97
CA MET A 227 -1.62 11.13 3.07
C MET A 227 -1.30 10.59 4.46
N ARG A 228 -2.13 9.67 4.94
CA ARG A 228 -1.84 8.94 6.18
C ARG A 228 -1.07 7.67 5.84
N THR A 229 -0.14 7.30 6.71
CA THR A 229 0.70 6.11 6.54
C THR A 229 0.72 5.33 7.84
N HIS A 230 0.43 4.03 7.79
CA HIS A 230 0.45 3.15 8.95
C HIS A 230 1.37 1.98 8.68
N GLU A 231 2.27 1.65 9.59
CA GLU A 231 3.00 0.39 9.51
C GLU A 231 2.02 -0.76 9.79
N ARG A 232 2.01 -1.76 8.91
CA ARG A 232 1.22 -2.97 9.06
C ARG A 232 2.10 -4.11 9.55
N ALA A 233 1.63 -4.79 10.59
CA ALA A 233 2.18 -6.08 10.96
C ALA A 233 1.72 -7.12 9.94
N VAL A 234 2.68 -7.75 9.27
CA VAL A 234 2.46 -8.96 8.45
C VAL A 234 3.36 -10.03 9.03
N ASN A 235 2.78 -11.16 9.42
CA ASN A 235 3.54 -12.23 10.08
C ASN A 235 4.48 -12.93 9.09
N GLY A 236 5.75 -13.00 9.47
CA GLY A 236 6.84 -13.58 8.66
C GLY A 236 8.20 -13.08 9.15
N ALA A 237 9.25 -13.90 8.99
CA ALA A 237 10.61 -13.58 9.43
C ALA A 237 11.39 -12.85 8.33
N SER A 238 10.99 -11.63 7.98
CA SER A 238 11.75 -10.80 7.02
C SER A 238 12.05 -9.40 7.59
N ASP A 239 13.13 -8.79 7.10
CA ASP A 239 13.48 -7.38 7.33
C ASP A 239 12.62 -6.43 6.46
N VAL A 240 11.46 -6.91 5.98
CA VAL A 240 10.50 -6.18 5.15
C VAL A 240 9.40 -5.61 6.03
N LEU A 241 9.19 -4.30 5.93
CA LEU A 241 8.07 -3.59 6.55
C LEU A 241 6.97 -3.37 5.51
N TYR A 242 5.72 -3.44 5.97
CA TYR A 242 4.55 -3.11 5.16
C TYR A 242 3.98 -1.78 5.63
N TYR A 243 3.62 -0.92 4.67
CA TYR A 243 2.97 0.35 4.94
C TYR A 243 1.62 0.39 4.24
N GLU A 244 0.57 0.62 5.03
CA GLU A 244 -0.72 1.01 4.51
C GLU A 244 -0.75 2.53 4.28
N LEU A 245 -1.17 2.91 3.09
CA LEU A 245 -1.32 4.28 2.65
C LEU A 245 -2.81 4.59 2.56
N LEU A 246 -3.23 5.69 3.17
CA LEU A 246 -4.61 6.13 3.08
C LEU A 246 -4.63 7.54 2.48
N PRO A 247 -5.64 7.87 1.66
CA PRO A 247 -5.81 9.22 1.15
C PRO A 247 -5.91 10.20 2.31
N ARG A 248 -5.65 11.48 1.99
CA ARG A 248 -5.98 12.56 2.90
C ARG A 248 -7.45 12.41 3.31
N PRO A 249 -7.80 12.56 4.60
CA PRO A 249 -9.20 12.60 5.00
C PRO A 249 -9.90 13.65 4.14
N SER A 250 -10.87 13.23 3.34
CA SER A 250 -11.80 14.17 2.76
C SER A 250 -12.58 14.73 3.95
N LEU A 251 -12.29 15.99 4.30
CA LEU A 251 -13.24 16.73 5.11
C LEU A 251 -14.60 16.58 4.40
N PRO A 252 -15.70 16.34 5.12
CA PRO A 252 -17.02 16.37 4.51
C PRO A 252 -17.40 17.81 4.12
N HIS A 253 -16.49 18.62 3.57
CA HIS A 253 -16.72 20.00 3.19
C HIS A 253 -17.72 20.11 2.03
N GLU A 254 -17.93 19.02 1.27
CA GLU A 254 -18.98 18.94 0.25
C GLU A 254 -20.33 18.47 0.83
N ALA A 255 -20.34 17.80 1.99
CA ALA A 255 -21.57 17.29 2.64
C ALA A 255 -22.06 18.17 3.81
N LEU A 256 -21.16 18.88 4.49
CA LEU A 256 -21.45 19.79 5.60
C LEU A 256 -22.49 20.86 5.21
N PRO A 257 -22.35 21.59 4.09
CA PRO A 257 -23.35 22.57 3.67
C PRO A 257 -24.74 21.98 3.43
N ALA A 258 -24.82 20.70 3.04
CA ALA A 258 -26.08 20.01 2.79
C ALA A 258 -26.77 19.51 4.07
N VAL A 259 -26.02 19.33 5.17
CA VAL A 259 -26.55 18.82 6.45
C VAL A 259 -26.75 19.96 7.46
N LEU A 260 -25.95 21.04 7.39
CA LEU A 260 -26.02 22.21 8.27
C LEU A 260 -27.43 22.82 8.42
N PRO A 261 -28.26 22.96 7.37
CA PRO A 261 -29.61 23.51 7.51
C PRO A 261 -30.58 22.60 8.28
N PHE A 262 -30.23 21.33 8.46
CA PHE A 262 -31.06 20.30 9.10
C PHE A 262 -30.56 19.93 10.50
N LEU A 263 -29.48 20.56 10.98
CA LEU A 263 -29.01 20.39 12.34
C LEU A 263 -29.85 21.26 13.30
N PRO A 264 -30.17 20.75 14.51
CA PRO A 264 -30.79 21.56 15.57
C PRO A 264 -29.92 22.78 15.91
N ALA A 265 -30.55 23.87 16.36
CA ALA A 265 -29.87 25.13 16.67
C ALA A 265 -28.75 24.95 17.71
N GLU A 266 -28.91 24.00 18.63
CA GLU A 266 -27.94 23.66 19.68
C GLU A 266 -26.70 22.96 19.11
N ALA A 267 -26.87 22.08 18.12
CA ALA A 267 -25.76 21.43 17.41
C ALA A 267 -25.03 22.42 16.50
N LEU A 268 -25.78 23.32 15.85
CA LEU A 268 -25.21 24.41 15.06
C LEU A 268 -24.41 25.39 15.93
N ALA A 269 -24.91 25.71 17.13
CA ALA A 269 -24.25 26.56 18.11
C ALA A 269 -22.99 25.91 18.68
N ALA A 270 -23.00 24.59 18.94
CA ALA A 270 -21.82 23.83 19.35
C ALA A 270 -20.73 23.82 18.26
N CYS A 271 -21.09 23.55 17.00
CA CYS A 271 -20.16 23.64 15.87
C CYS A 271 -19.59 25.07 15.71
N SER A 272 -20.41 26.10 15.92
CA SER A 272 -20.00 27.51 15.81
C SER A 272 -19.17 27.99 17.00
N ALA A 273 -19.39 27.48 18.21
CA ALA A 273 -18.61 27.78 19.41
C ALA A 273 -17.21 27.13 19.33
N VAL A 274 -17.14 25.86 18.92
CA VAL A 274 -15.87 25.15 18.67
C VAL A 274 -15.07 25.81 17.55
N ALA A 275 -15.74 26.36 16.52
CA ALA A 275 -15.07 27.11 15.45
C ALA A 275 -14.59 28.52 15.87
N LYS A 276 -15.11 29.10 16.96
CA LYS A 276 -14.75 30.45 17.44
C LYS A 276 -13.57 30.47 18.42
N GLU A 277 -13.31 29.36 19.13
CA GLU A 277 -12.15 29.22 20.02
C GLU A 277 -10.95 28.63 19.26
N TRP A 278 -10.41 29.40 18.31
CA TRP A 278 -9.12 29.09 17.67
C TRP A 278 -7.98 29.47 18.63
N VAL A 279 -7.68 28.58 19.57
CA VAL A 279 -6.42 28.58 20.33
C VAL A 279 -5.84 27.17 20.26
N ALA A 280 -4.54 27.10 19.98
CA ALA A 280 -3.81 25.90 19.56
C ALA A 280 -4.26 24.59 20.28
N PRO A 281 -4.46 23.50 19.53
CA PRO A 281 -5.05 22.27 20.07
C PRO A 281 -4.10 21.53 21.01
N ASP A 282 -4.52 21.37 22.27
CA ASP A 282 -3.90 20.48 23.25
C ASP A 282 -4.68 19.16 23.43
N ALA A 283 -4.17 18.24 24.24
CA ALA A 283 -4.81 16.95 24.46
C ALA A 283 -6.19 17.06 25.16
N LEU A 284 -6.45 18.14 25.91
CA LEU A 284 -7.71 18.38 26.63
C LEU A 284 -8.82 18.88 25.70
N TRP A 285 -8.46 19.45 24.55
CA TRP A 285 -9.38 19.89 23.51
C TRP A 285 -10.09 18.70 22.81
N LYS A 286 -9.35 17.65 22.45
CA LYS A 286 -9.89 16.43 21.77
C LYS A 286 -10.94 15.70 22.60
N ASP A 287 -10.70 15.57 23.90
CA ASP A 287 -11.60 14.90 24.85
C ASP A 287 -12.89 15.68 25.14
N ARG A 288 -12.92 16.98 24.85
CA ARG A 288 -14.09 17.84 25.09
C ARG A 288 -15.05 17.81 23.90
N VAL A 289 -14.52 18.01 22.69
CA VAL A 289 -15.29 17.95 21.43
C VAL A 289 -15.94 16.58 21.26
N THR A 290 -15.17 15.52 21.47
CA THR A 290 -15.64 14.14 21.38
C THR A 290 -16.79 13.83 22.34
N ARG A 291 -16.70 14.31 23.58
CA ARG A 291 -17.68 14.04 24.63
C ARG A 291 -18.97 14.82 24.42
N GLU A 292 -18.89 16.11 24.12
CA GLU A 292 -20.07 16.96 23.96
C GLU A 292 -20.81 16.65 22.65
N PHE A 293 -20.09 16.48 21.53
CA PHE A 293 -20.69 16.10 20.25
C PHE A 293 -21.26 14.67 20.29
N GLY A 294 -20.53 13.73 20.91
CA GLY A 294 -20.99 12.36 21.11
C GLY A 294 -22.24 12.25 21.98
N CYS A 295 -22.34 13.02 23.07
CA CYS A 295 -23.51 13.02 23.96
C CYS A 295 -24.79 13.53 23.27
N VAL A 296 -24.69 14.55 22.41
CA VAL A 296 -25.84 15.10 21.67
C VAL A 296 -26.37 14.10 20.64
N VAL A 297 -25.47 13.40 19.93
CA VAL A 297 -25.85 12.43 18.91
C VAL A 297 -26.39 11.12 19.51
N ALA A 298 -25.84 10.69 20.66
CA ALA A 298 -26.23 9.45 21.32
C ALA A 298 -27.59 9.51 22.04
N SER A 299 -28.06 10.70 22.44
CA SER A 299 -29.27 10.88 23.25
C SER A 299 -30.53 11.28 22.46
N GLY A 300 -30.39 11.59 21.17
CA GLY A 300 -31.50 12.03 20.30
C GLY A 300 -32.08 10.95 19.37
N PRO A 301 -33.18 11.24 18.66
CA PRO A 301 -33.84 10.31 17.72
C PRO A 301 -32.97 9.90 16.50
N TRP A 302 -31.73 10.39 16.41
CA TRP A 302 -30.79 10.22 15.29
C TRP A 302 -29.80 9.06 15.46
N ARG A 303 -29.81 8.37 16.60
CA ARG A 303 -28.95 7.20 16.91
C ARG A 303 -28.95 6.16 15.79
N ARG A 304 -30.06 5.96 15.09
CA ARG A 304 -30.18 4.94 14.03
C ARG A 304 -29.51 5.34 12.70
N ARG A 305 -29.37 6.65 12.43
CA ARG A 305 -28.71 7.17 11.22
C ARG A 305 -27.19 7.34 11.41
N TYR A 306 -26.76 7.54 12.66
CA TYR A 306 -25.36 7.60 13.07
C TYR A 306 -24.68 6.22 13.08
N LEU A 307 -25.41 5.15 13.43
CA LEU A 307 -24.88 3.79 13.40
C LEU A 307 -24.58 3.27 11.97
N ASP A 308 -25.22 3.85 10.94
CA ASP A 308 -24.90 3.56 9.53
C ASP A 308 -23.60 4.25 9.07
N LEU A 309 -23.19 5.34 9.74
CA LEU A 309 -21.94 6.08 9.56
C LEU A 309 -20.96 5.68 10.67
N ARG A 310 -20.38 4.47 10.57
CA ARG A 310 -19.74 3.75 11.68
C ARG A 310 -18.88 4.60 12.63
N GLU A 311 -19.17 4.36 13.91
CA GLU A 311 -18.73 4.99 15.17
C GLU A 311 -17.21 5.11 15.39
N SER A 312 -16.37 4.45 14.60
CA SER A 312 -14.91 4.50 14.72
C SER A 312 -14.24 5.58 13.86
N GLN A 313 -14.89 6.04 12.77
CA GLN A 313 -14.30 7.04 11.86
C GLN A 313 -14.38 8.46 12.44
N LEU A 314 -15.46 8.80 13.13
CA LEU A 314 -15.67 10.16 13.64
C LEU A 314 -14.83 10.49 14.89
N LEU A 315 -14.50 9.50 15.72
CA LEU A 315 -13.65 9.69 16.91
C LEU A 315 -12.18 9.96 16.53
N GLU A 316 -11.69 9.35 15.44
CA GLU A 316 -10.38 9.67 14.86
C GLU A 316 -10.40 11.01 14.09
N GLU A 317 -11.51 11.34 13.42
CA GLU A 317 -11.67 12.60 12.67
C GLU A 317 -11.76 13.84 13.57
N ALA A 318 -12.37 13.73 14.75
CA ALA A 318 -12.31 14.78 15.77
C ALA A 318 -10.88 15.00 16.27
N GLY A 319 -10.07 13.94 16.35
CA GLY A 319 -8.64 14.01 16.66
C GLY A 319 -7.78 14.61 15.54
N THR A 320 -8.27 14.64 14.30
CA THR A 320 -7.51 15.06 13.11
C THR A 320 -7.69 16.55 12.80
N TYR A 321 -8.78 17.19 13.25
CA TYR A 321 -8.94 18.66 13.18
C TYR A 321 -7.89 19.43 14.02
N ALA A 322 -7.27 18.77 15.01
CA ALA A 322 -6.19 19.33 15.83
C ALA A 322 -4.83 19.47 15.09
N GLY A 323 -4.70 19.00 13.85
CA GLY A 323 -3.44 19.08 13.11
C GLY A 323 -3.38 20.19 12.06
N LEU A 324 -4.49 20.89 11.80
CA LEU A 324 -4.65 21.76 10.63
C LEU A 324 -5.36 23.10 10.93
N CYS A 325 -5.41 23.55 12.18
CA CYS A 325 -5.69 24.94 12.54
C CYS A 325 -4.51 25.50 13.33
#